data_AF-A0A3N5TE88-F1
#
_entry.id   AF-A0A3N5TE88-F1
#
_cell.length_a   1.000
_cell.length_b   1.000
_cell.length_c   1.000
_cell.angle_alpha   90.00
_cell.angle_beta   90.00
_cell.angle_gamma   90.00
#
_symmetry.space_group_name_H-M   'P 1'
#
loop_
_entity.id
_entity.type
_entity.pdbx_description
1 polymer ?
#
loop_
_entity_poly.entity_id
_entity_poly.type
_entity_poly.pdbx_seq_one_letter_code
_entity_poly.pdbx_strand_id
1 'polypeptide(L)'
;MKEAPDIINNLIESLNHKKQRTRLAYLSQLAQKIKKGEIRETVPGEFVNNHIHTTYSFSPFSPTAAIWQACQAGLATAGIIDHDTVSGTSEFIKAGKITGIATTIGFELRVDFGATSLAGRRINNPDQCTIAYCAVHGLPHGKIRAANGFLAPLRRERNKRNLLMVEKLSSIIKPLEMSLDYKVDVLPLSMAHEGGSVTERHILFALAKKLVTKYGKGGSLCNAVMQKLGIEINARQQQNLSDIQNPYYEYDLLGVLKSGLVERFYINAVTECPPVTEFVRFISSTGSIPAYAYLGDVRESVTGDKKSLSFEDGYLQELFEVINGLGFKAVTYMPSRNSTDQLLSVKKFCEKYALLEISGEDINSPRQSFICEHLRENAFRNLIDTTWAIIGHEREATKNPRMGFFSPETERRFPGLAERIEYFKHIGMKR
;
A
#
# COMPACT_ATOMS: atom_id res chain seq x y z
N MET A 1 -10.28 -19.97 -33.37
CA MET A 1 -10.41 -18.53 -33.67
C MET A 1 -9.87 -17.77 -32.48
N LYS A 2 -8.79 -16.99 -32.64
CA LYS A 2 -8.37 -16.04 -31.61
C LYS A 2 -9.46 -14.97 -31.51
N GLU A 3 -10.02 -14.73 -30.33
CA GLU A 3 -10.96 -13.63 -30.14
C GLU A 3 -10.29 -12.29 -30.47
N ALA A 4 -11.09 -11.32 -30.93
CA ALA A 4 -10.60 -9.99 -31.22
C ALA A 4 -9.98 -9.35 -29.95
N PRO A 5 -8.82 -8.67 -30.05
CA PRO A 5 -8.15 -8.01 -28.91
C PRO A 5 -9.07 -7.13 -28.07
N ASP A 6 -10.07 -6.50 -28.69
CA ASP A 6 -11.05 -5.62 -28.05
C ASP A 6 -11.91 -6.34 -27.00
N ILE A 7 -12.22 -7.63 -27.19
CA ILE A 7 -13.01 -8.41 -26.23
C ILE A 7 -12.20 -8.67 -24.96
N ILE A 8 -10.92 -9.04 -25.09
CA ILE A 8 -10.04 -9.29 -23.95
C ILE A 8 -9.79 -7.99 -23.17
N ASN A 9 -9.57 -6.88 -23.86
CA ASN A 9 -9.40 -5.58 -23.22
C ASN A 9 -10.63 -5.17 -22.42
N ASN A 10 -11.84 -5.35 -22.97
CA ASN A 10 -13.09 -5.10 -22.24
C ASN A 10 -13.24 -5.95 -20.97
N LEU A 11 -12.80 -7.22 -21.00
CA LEU A 11 -12.79 -8.09 -19.83
C LEU A 11 -11.81 -7.58 -18.75
N ILE A 12 -10.62 -7.14 -19.17
CA ILE A 12 -9.58 -6.59 -18.27
C ILE A 12 -10.06 -5.28 -17.63
N GLU A 13 -10.61 -4.35 -18.41
CA GLU A 13 -11.16 -3.10 -17.87
C GLU A 13 -12.28 -3.36 -16.85
N SER A 14 -13.10 -4.39 -17.11
CA SER A 14 -14.19 -4.77 -16.22
C SER A 14 -13.72 -5.34 -14.86
N LEU A 15 -12.42 -5.61 -14.69
CA LEU A 15 -11.86 -5.95 -13.38
C LEU A 15 -11.87 -4.76 -12.42
N ASN A 16 -12.05 -3.54 -12.91
CA ASN A 16 -12.26 -2.34 -12.09
C ASN A 16 -13.74 -1.92 -11.99
N HIS A 17 -14.67 -2.79 -12.41
CA HIS A 17 -16.11 -2.51 -12.31
C HIS A 17 -16.54 -2.21 -10.87
N LYS A 18 -17.54 -1.34 -10.67
CA LYS A 18 -18.01 -0.88 -9.33
C LYS A 18 -18.46 -2.01 -8.41
N LYS A 19 -19.04 -3.08 -8.96
CA LYS A 19 -19.58 -4.23 -8.20
C LYS A 19 -18.59 -5.38 -8.10
N GLN A 20 -18.25 -5.80 -6.89
CA GLN A 20 -17.35 -6.93 -6.59
C GLN A 20 -17.70 -8.21 -7.37
N ARG A 21 -18.98 -8.62 -7.36
CA ARG A 21 -19.43 -9.84 -8.03
C ARG A 21 -19.10 -9.85 -9.53
N THR A 22 -19.18 -8.68 -10.16
CA THR A 22 -18.90 -8.50 -11.58
C THR A 22 -17.40 -8.63 -11.85
N ARG A 23 -16.57 -8.01 -11.00
CA ARG A 23 -15.10 -8.12 -11.09
C ARG A 23 -14.64 -9.59 -11.04
N LEU A 24 -15.09 -10.34 -10.03
CA LEU A 24 -14.73 -11.75 -9.85
C LEU A 24 -15.26 -12.64 -11.00
N ALA A 25 -16.44 -12.34 -11.55
CA ALA A 25 -16.99 -13.07 -12.69
C ALA A 25 -16.14 -12.88 -13.96
N TYR A 26 -15.71 -11.65 -14.24
CA TYR A 26 -14.82 -11.38 -15.37
C TYR A 26 -13.42 -11.97 -15.17
N LEU A 27 -12.89 -11.96 -13.94
CA LEU A 27 -11.64 -12.66 -13.63
C LEU A 27 -11.75 -14.17 -13.88
N SER A 28 -12.89 -14.76 -13.53
CA SER A 28 -13.14 -16.19 -13.78
C SER A 28 -13.19 -16.51 -15.27
N GLN A 29 -13.77 -15.62 -16.09
CA GLN A 29 -13.74 -15.74 -17.54
C GLN A 29 -12.31 -15.64 -18.09
N LEU A 30 -11.52 -14.66 -17.65
CA LEU A 30 -10.12 -14.53 -18.05
C LEU A 30 -9.30 -15.77 -17.66
N ALA A 31 -9.48 -16.30 -16.45
CA ALA A 31 -8.82 -17.52 -16.00
C ALA A 31 -9.20 -18.75 -16.85
N GLN A 32 -10.46 -18.86 -17.28
CA GLN A 32 -10.89 -19.91 -18.21
C GLN A 32 -10.24 -19.76 -19.60
N LYS A 33 -10.10 -18.52 -20.08
CA LYS A 33 -9.45 -18.23 -21.37
C LYS A 33 -7.96 -18.59 -21.36
N ILE A 34 -7.27 -18.34 -20.24
CA ILE A 34 -5.90 -18.82 -20.01
C ILE A 34 -5.86 -20.35 -20.10
N LYS A 35 -6.75 -21.06 -19.38
CA LYS A 35 -6.81 -22.53 -19.40
C LYS A 35 -7.10 -23.12 -20.80
N LYS A 36 -7.83 -22.39 -21.64
CA LYS A 36 -8.11 -22.77 -23.03
C LYS A 36 -7.00 -22.40 -24.02
N GLY A 37 -5.95 -21.70 -23.59
CA GLY A 37 -4.88 -21.21 -24.46
C GLY A 37 -5.28 -20.02 -25.34
N GLU A 38 -6.40 -19.37 -25.04
CA GLU A 38 -6.88 -18.16 -25.76
C GLU A 38 -6.10 -16.92 -25.32
N ILE A 39 -5.66 -16.89 -24.06
CA ILE A 39 -4.75 -15.89 -23.47
C ILE A 39 -3.47 -16.63 -23.09
N ARG A 40 -2.32 -16.06 -23.44
CA ARG A 40 -1.02 -16.62 -23.03
C ARG A 40 -0.90 -16.54 -21.51
N GLU A 41 -0.63 -17.68 -20.87
CA GLU A 41 -0.31 -17.72 -19.45
C GLU A 41 1.06 -17.08 -19.20
N THR A 42 1.12 -16.15 -18.25
CA THR A 42 2.39 -15.70 -17.66
C THR A 42 2.82 -16.71 -16.61
N VAL A 43 3.95 -17.37 -16.83
CA VAL A 43 4.51 -18.32 -15.85
C VAL A 43 4.96 -17.53 -14.62
N PRO A 44 4.48 -17.86 -13.41
CA PRO A 44 4.95 -17.21 -12.19
C PRO A 44 6.46 -17.42 -12.01
N GLY A 45 7.19 -16.34 -11.74
CA GLY A 45 8.60 -16.38 -11.34
C GLY A 45 8.75 -16.58 -9.83
N GLU A 46 9.91 -16.18 -9.28
CA GLU A 46 10.19 -16.22 -7.83
C GLU A 46 9.79 -14.91 -7.11
N PHE A 47 9.37 -13.88 -7.86
CA PHE A 47 9.07 -12.57 -7.30
C PHE A 47 7.84 -12.58 -6.40
N VAL A 48 7.93 -11.81 -5.31
CA VAL A 48 6.89 -11.66 -4.29
C VAL A 48 6.62 -10.19 -4.03
N ASN A 49 5.42 -9.84 -3.59
CA ASN A 49 5.08 -8.48 -3.19
C ASN A 49 4.00 -8.48 -2.12
N ASN A 50 4.34 -8.08 -0.89
CA ASN A 50 3.40 -8.09 0.23
C ASN A 50 2.68 -6.77 0.48
N HIS A 51 2.88 -5.73 -0.35
CA HIS A 51 2.34 -4.39 -0.09
C HIS A 51 1.72 -3.78 -1.35
N ILE A 52 0.45 -4.13 -1.58
CA ILE A 52 -0.36 -3.64 -2.70
C ILE A 52 -1.58 -2.91 -2.12
N HIS A 53 -1.78 -1.66 -2.51
CA HIS A 53 -3.03 -0.94 -2.24
C HIS A 53 -4.05 -1.20 -3.34
N THR A 54 -5.32 -1.06 -2.98
CA THR A 54 -6.46 -1.20 -3.88
C THR A 54 -7.36 0.03 -3.84
N THR A 55 -8.45 0.02 -4.61
CA THR A 55 -9.50 1.06 -4.54
C THR A 55 -10.21 1.16 -3.19
N TYR A 56 -9.94 0.24 -2.24
CA TYR A 56 -10.41 0.38 -0.86
C TYR A 56 -9.57 1.33 -0.02
N SER A 57 -8.32 1.61 -0.40
CA SER A 57 -7.64 2.83 0.01
C SER A 57 -7.41 3.66 -1.24
N PHE A 58 -6.19 3.78 -1.77
CA PHE A 58 -5.94 4.52 -3.00
C PHE A 58 -5.06 3.75 -3.98
N SER A 59 -5.63 3.37 -5.12
CA SER A 59 -4.93 2.66 -6.21
C SER A 59 -5.80 2.68 -7.47
N PRO A 60 -5.23 2.57 -8.68
CA PRO A 60 -6.01 2.34 -9.90
C PRO A 60 -6.64 0.94 -9.98
N PHE A 61 -6.28 0.03 -9.07
CA PHE A 61 -6.67 -1.36 -9.12
C PHE A 61 -7.66 -1.72 -8.00
N SER A 62 -8.80 -2.30 -8.36
CA SER A 62 -9.61 -3.07 -7.42
C SER A 62 -8.81 -4.26 -6.88
N PRO A 63 -9.24 -4.93 -5.79
CA PRO A 63 -8.58 -6.15 -5.34
C PRO A 63 -8.49 -7.23 -6.42
N THR A 64 -9.53 -7.40 -7.24
CA THR A 64 -9.52 -8.33 -8.39
C THR A 64 -8.52 -7.90 -9.46
N ALA A 65 -8.51 -6.62 -9.84
CA ALA A 65 -7.59 -6.09 -10.84
C ALA A 65 -6.13 -6.19 -10.37
N ALA A 66 -5.87 -5.93 -9.09
CA ALA A 66 -4.54 -6.05 -8.49
C ALA A 66 -4.00 -7.48 -8.59
N ILE A 67 -4.84 -8.49 -8.33
CA ILE A 67 -4.47 -9.90 -8.52
C ILE A 67 -4.19 -10.22 -9.99
N TRP A 68 -5.01 -9.73 -10.91
CA TRP A 68 -4.76 -9.90 -12.34
C TRP A 68 -3.40 -9.31 -12.74
N GLN A 69 -3.12 -8.07 -12.33
CA GLN A 69 -1.84 -7.41 -12.62
C GLN A 69 -0.66 -8.16 -12.00
N ALA A 70 -0.80 -8.67 -10.78
CA ALA A 70 0.22 -9.50 -10.14
C ALA A 70 0.52 -10.76 -10.96
N CYS A 71 -0.51 -11.46 -11.44
CA CYS A 71 -0.33 -12.63 -12.32
C CYS A 71 0.33 -12.23 -13.65
N GLN A 72 -0.13 -11.15 -14.29
CA GLN A 72 0.45 -10.69 -15.57
C GLN A 72 1.91 -10.24 -15.44
N ALA A 73 2.29 -9.69 -14.28
CA ALA A 73 3.67 -9.35 -13.96
C ALA A 73 4.56 -10.57 -13.65
N GLY A 74 3.96 -11.76 -13.44
CA GLY A 74 4.68 -12.98 -13.11
C GLY A 74 5.02 -13.13 -11.63
N LEU A 75 4.25 -12.51 -10.73
CA LEU A 75 4.42 -12.70 -9.29
C LEU A 75 3.99 -14.10 -8.83
N ALA A 76 4.74 -14.68 -7.90
CA ALA A 76 4.39 -15.93 -7.22
C ALA A 76 3.35 -15.70 -6.12
N THR A 77 3.39 -14.53 -5.48
CA THR A 77 2.54 -14.14 -4.36
C THR A 77 2.12 -12.67 -4.47
N ALA A 78 0.99 -12.34 -3.84
CA ALA A 78 0.52 -10.95 -3.74
C ALA A 78 -0.06 -10.67 -2.34
N GLY A 79 0.24 -9.52 -1.77
CA GLY A 79 -0.24 -9.09 -0.45
C GLY A 79 -0.99 -7.76 -0.50
N ILE A 80 -2.22 -7.73 0.02
CA ILE A 80 -3.04 -6.52 0.12
C ILE A 80 -2.78 -5.81 1.46
N ILE A 81 -2.45 -4.52 1.40
CA ILE A 81 -2.15 -3.66 2.56
C ILE A 81 -2.83 -2.31 2.34
N ASP A 82 -4.15 -2.26 2.40
CA ASP A 82 -4.87 -0.98 2.25
C ASP A 82 -4.72 -0.09 3.50
N HIS A 83 -4.67 1.23 3.31
CA HIS A 83 -4.64 2.16 4.44
C HIS A 83 -5.96 2.14 5.21
N ASP A 84 -5.90 2.01 6.53
CA ASP A 84 -6.98 2.07 7.51
C ASP A 84 -8.18 1.16 7.23
N THR A 85 -8.04 0.14 6.37
CA THR A 85 -9.13 -0.77 6.04
C THR A 85 -8.66 -2.16 5.66
N VAL A 86 -9.51 -3.14 5.92
CA VAL A 86 -9.37 -4.54 5.47
C VAL A 86 -10.53 -4.95 4.57
N SER A 87 -11.36 -4.01 4.11
CA SER A 87 -12.64 -4.33 3.47
C SER A 87 -12.48 -4.97 2.09
N GLY A 88 -11.37 -4.72 1.40
CA GLY A 88 -11.04 -5.37 0.12
C GLY A 88 -10.48 -6.80 0.24
N THR A 89 -10.11 -7.25 1.44
CA THR A 89 -9.36 -8.51 1.64
C THR A 89 -10.13 -9.75 1.21
N SER A 90 -11.45 -9.80 1.45
CA SER A 90 -12.27 -10.96 1.05
C SER A 90 -12.34 -11.11 -0.47
N GLU A 91 -12.39 -10.01 -1.22
CA GLU A 91 -12.31 -10.04 -2.67
C GLU A 91 -10.93 -10.50 -3.13
N PHE A 92 -9.86 -9.96 -2.53
CA PHE A 92 -8.48 -10.29 -2.86
C PHE A 92 -8.20 -11.79 -2.71
N ILE A 93 -8.64 -12.39 -1.60
CA ILE A 93 -8.51 -13.84 -1.34
C ILE A 93 -9.26 -14.65 -2.41
N LYS A 94 -10.49 -14.25 -2.76
CA LYS A 94 -11.29 -14.95 -3.79
C LYS A 94 -10.64 -14.85 -5.16
N ALA A 95 -10.14 -13.67 -5.52
CA ALA A 95 -9.41 -13.45 -6.76
C ALA A 95 -8.15 -14.31 -6.82
N GLY A 96 -7.38 -14.38 -5.72
CA GLY A 96 -6.21 -15.26 -5.63
C GLY A 96 -6.56 -16.74 -5.84
N LYS A 97 -7.67 -17.21 -5.27
CA LYS A 97 -8.17 -18.58 -5.50
C LYS A 97 -8.56 -18.85 -6.96
N ILE A 98 -9.13 -17.85 -7.65
CA ILE A 98 -9.53 -17.99 -9.06
C ILE A 98 -8.31 -18.14 -9.97
N THR A 99 -7.25 -17.36 -9.73
CA THR A 99 -6.05 -17.36 -10.57
C THR A 99 -4.99 -18.36 -10.12
N GLY A 100 -5.06 -18.85 -8.88
CA GLY A 100 -4.09 -19.76 -8.29
C GLY A 100 -2.85 -19.07 -7.71
N ILE A 101 -2.79 -17.74 -7.69
CA ILE A 101 -1.71 -17.00 -7.02
C ILE A 101 -1.90 -17.08 -5.49
N ALA A 102 -0.81 -17.28 -4.76
CA ALA A 102 -0.86 -17.28 -3.31
C ALA A 102 -1.05 -15.84 -2.80
N THR A 103 -1.89 -15.68 -1.78
CA THR A 103 -2.23 -14.36 -1.23
C THR A 103 -1.95 -14.28 0.25
N THR A 104 -1.60 -13.09 0.71
CA THR A 104 -1.62 -12.69 2.13
C THR A 104 -2.40 -11.40 2.29
N ILE A 105 -2.93 -11.15 3.47
CA ILE A 105 -3.76 -9.98 3.77
C ILE A 105 -3.26 -9.22 4.99
N GLY A 106 -3.55 -7.92 5.00
CA GLY A 106 -3.16 -7.02 6.05
C GLY A 106 -3.74 -5.62 5.84
N PHE A 107 -3.16 -4.64 6.52
CA PHE A 107 -3.51 -3.23 6.39
C PHE A 107 -2.37 -2.35 6.90
N GLU A 108 -2.40 -1.08 6.55
CA GLU A 108 -1.47 -0.08 7.09
C GLU A 108 -2.26 1.01 7.82
N LEU A 109 -1.73 1.51 8.93
CA LEU A 109 -2.41 2.48 9.78
C LEU A 109 -1.43 3.55 10.26
N ARG A 110 -1.90 4.79 10.38
CA ARG A 110 -1.17 5.84 11.11
C ARG A 110 -1.31 5.64 12.61
N VAL A 111 -0.18 5.57 13.30
CA VAL A 111 -0.07 5.23 14.72
C VAL A 111 0.69 6.32 15.45
N ASP A 112 0.24 6.67 16.65
CA ASP A 112 0.83 7.71 17.48
C ASP A 112 1.98 7.18 18.35
N PHE A 113 3.20 7.70 18.15
CA PHE A 113 4.40 7.41 18.92
C PHE A 113 4.70 8.48 19.99
N GLY A 114 3.76 9.37 20.30
CA GLY A 114 3.95 10.50 21.23
C GLY A 114 4.29 10.10 22.66
N ALA A 115 4.04 8.86 23.05
CA ALA A 115 4.41 8.30 24.35
C ALA A 115 5.76 7.54 24.34
N THR A 116 6.61 7.78 23.34
CA THR A 116 7.93 7.13 23.18
C THR A 116 9.04 8.18 23.10
N SER A 117 10.31 7.76 23.14
CA SER A 117 11.44 8.68 22.93
C SER A 117 11.52 9.27 21.51
N LEU A 118 10.73 8.73 20.57
CA LEU A 118 10.62 9.24 19.20
C LEU A 118 9.64 10.41 19.05
N ALA A 119 8.98 10.82 20.14
CA ALA A 119 8.06 11.96 20.13
C ALA A 119 8.74 13.24 19.59
N GLY A 120 8.05 13.95 18.70
CA GLY A 120 8.54 15.17 18.05
C GLY A 120 9.43 14.91 16.82
N ARG A 121 9.89 13.68 16.58
CA ARG A 121 10.72 13.35 15.41
C ARG A 121 9.87 13.18 14.15
N ARG A 122 10.48 13.46 13.01
CA ARG A 122 9.97 13.05 11.70
C ARG A 122 10.34 11.58 11.49
N ILE A 123 9.37 10.71 11.75
CA ILE A 123 9.43 9.26 11.55
C ILE A 123 9.07 8.99 10.06
N ASN A 124 8.76 7.76 9.64
CA ASN A 124 8.32 7.38 8.28
C ASN A 124 7.07 8.11 7.71
N ASN A 125 6.57 9.15 8.37
CA ASN A 125 5.48 9.98 7.87
C ASN A 125 6.04 11.34 7.39
N PRO A 126 6.00 11.61 6.06
CA PRO A 126 6.49 12.87 5.51
C PRO A 126 5.60 14.08 5.86
N ASP A 127 4.36 13.86 6.28
CA ASP A 127 3.39 14.94 6.46
C ASP A 127 3.33 15.43 7.93
N GLN A 128 3.77 14.61 8.90
CA GLN A 128 3.61 14.91 10.33
C GLN A 128 4.65 14.19 11.19
N CYS A 129 5.28 14.91 12.13
CA CYS A 129 6.13 14.32 13.17
C CYS A 129 5.32 13.46 14.15
N THR A 130 5.99 12.58 14.90
CA THR A 130 5.42 11.73 15.97
C THR A 130 4.48 10.62 15.48
N ILE A 131 3.86 10.76 14.31
CA ILE A 131 2.96 9.75 13.75
C ILE A 131 3.76 8.87 12.79
N ALA A 132 3.62 7.56 12.91
CA ALA A 132 4.24 6.60 12.00
C ALA A 132 3.18 5.81 11.21
N TYR A 133 3.48 5.46 9.97
CA TYR A 133 2.77 4.40 9.25
C TYR A 133 3.26 3.05 9.76
N CYS A 134 2.36 2.21 10.27
CA CYS A 134 2.65 0.85 10.72
C CYS A 134 1.82 -0.12 9.89
N ALA A 135 2.49 -1.14 9.36
CA ALA A 135 1.84 -2.19 8.61
C ALA A 135 1.46 -3.37 9.52
N VAL A 136 0.48 -4.12 9.08
CA VAL A 136 0.03 -5.36 9.70
C VAL A 136 0.04 -6.41 8.62
N HIS A 137 0.81 -7.48 8.80
CA HIS A 137 0.91 -8.57 7.85
C HIS A 137 0.34 -9.88 8.42
N GLY A 138 -0.04 -10.80 7.52
CA GLY A 138 -0.48 -12.14 7.88
C GLY A 138 -1.76 -12.18 8.71
N LEU A 139 -2.73 -11.30 8.43
CA LEU A 139 -3.98 -11.22 9.18
C LEU A 139 -4.79 -12.54 9.03
N PRO A 140 -5.00 -13.33 10.11
CA PRO A 140 -5.80 -14.55 10.00
C PRO A 140 -7.21 -14.24 9.51
N HIS A 141 -7.74 -15.02 8.56
CA HIS A 141 -8.99 -14.67 7.86
C HIS A 141 -10.19 -14.57 8.81
N GLY A 142 -10.21 -15.39 9.86
CA GLY A 142 -11.24 -15.33 10.91
C GLY A 142 -11.23 -14.04 11.73
N LYS A 143 -10.19 -13.20 11.61
CA LYS A 143 -10.03 -11.93 12.34
C LYS A 143 -10.31 -10.69 11.51
N ILE A 144 -10.66 -10.83 10.22
CA ILE A 144 -11.01 -9.69 9.33
C ILE A 144 -12.11 -8.81 9.95
N ARG A 145 -13.15 -9.42 10.54
CA ARG A 145 -14.24 -8.67 11.19
C ARG A 145 -13.75 -7.87 12.40
N ALA A 146 -12.88 -8.45 13.23
CA ALA A 146 -12.32 -7.78 14.39
C ALA A 146 -11.42 -6.61 13.98
N ALA A 147 -10.53 -6.82 13.00
CA ALA A 147 -9.70 -5.76 12.43
C ALA A 147 -10.55 -4.61 11.85
N ASN A 148 -11.61 -4.93 11.10
CA ASN A 148 -12.50 -3.89 10.60
C ASN A 148 -13.23 -3.14 11.73
N GLY A 149 -13.60 -3.83 12.81
CA GLY A 149 -14.21 -3.21 13.99
C GLY A 149 -13.30 -2.19 14.68
N PHE A 150 -12.00 -2.50 14.79
CA PHE A 150 -10.98 -1.58 15.30
C PHE A 150 -10.75 -0.38 14.37
N LEU A 151 -10.70 -0.61 13.05
CA LEU A 151 -10.40 0.43 12.07
C LEU A 151 -11.58 1.36 11.75
N ALA A 152 -12.82 0.88 11.86
CA ALA A 152 -14.02 1.65 11.53
C ALA A 152 -14.15 2.99 12.29
N PRO A 153 -13.96 3.10 13.62
CA PRO A 153 -13.95 4.38 14.32
C PRO A 153 -12.85 5.32 13.83
N LEU A 154 -11.63 4.81 13.61
CA LEU A 154 -10.49 5.60 13.13
C LEU A 154 -10.77 6.20 11.75
N ARG A 155 -11.36 5.42 10.84
CA ARG A 155 -11.81 5.92 9.53
C ARG A 155 -12.86 7.02 9.62
N ARG A 156 -13.76 6.98 10.61
CA ARG A 156 -14.76 8.04 10.80
C ARG A 156 -14.09 9.35 11.21
N GLU A 157 -13.10 9.30 12.10
CA GLU A 157 -12.30 10.46 12.48
C GLU A 157 -11.47 10.99 11.29
N ARG A 158 -10.86 10.09 10.50
CA ARG A 158 -10.19 10.44 9.25
C ARG A 158 -11.09 11.20 8.28
N ASN A 159 -12.34 10.80 8.16
CA ASN A 159 -13.28 11.49 7.28
C ASN A 159 -13.66 12.89 7.78
N LYS A 160 -13.73 13.12 9.09
CA LYS A 160 -13.89 14.48 9.65
C LYS A 160 -12.72 15.37 9.27
N ARG A 161 -11.49 14.87 9.38
CA ARG A 161 -10.29 15.60 8.97
C ARG A 161 -10.24 15.83 7.46
N ASN A 162 -10.63 14.83 6.66
CA ASN A 162 -10.70 14.97 5.20
C ASN A 162 -11.69 16.06 4.76
N LEU A 163 -12.83 16.21 5.44
CA LEU A 163 -13.78 17.30 5.18
C LEU A 163 -13.11 18.67 5.36
N LEU A 164 -12.44 18.87 6.49
CA LEU A 164 -11.71 20.11 6.78
C LEU A 164 -10.56 20.37 5.79
N MET A 165 -9.86 19.31 5.36
CA MET A 165 -8.82 19.40 4.33
C MET A 165 -9.39 19.81 2.97
N VAL A 166 -10.58 19.35 2.59
CA VAL A 166 -11.27 19.77 1.37
C VAL A 166 -11.70 21.24 1.45
N GLU A 167 -12.18 21.72 2.59
CA GLU A 167 -12.52 23.13 2.81
C GLU A 167 -11.28 24.03 2.68
N LYS A 168 -10.17 23.62 3.30
CA LYS A 168 -8.88 24.33 3.21
C LYS A 168 -8.35 24.35 1.78
N LEU A 169 -8.39 23.21 1.09
CA LEU A 169 -7.99 23.13 -0.32
C LEU A 169 -8.90 23.98 -1.23
N SER A 170 -10.21 23.98 -0.99
CA SER A 170 -11.18 24.82 -1.73
C SER A 170 -10.82 26.30 -1.65
N SER A 171 -10.29 26.76 -0.51
CA SER A 171 -9.79 28.13 -0.37
C SER A 171 -8.52 28.38 -1.18
N ILE A 172 -7.61 27.41 -1.23
CA ILE A 172 -6.36 27.50 -2.00
C ILE A 172 -6.63 27.56 -3.51
N ILE A 173 -7.63 26.83 -4.00
CA ILE A 173 -7.96 26.75 -5.43
C ILE A 173 -8.90 27.84 -5.93
N LYS A 174 -9.29 28.82 -5.09
CA LYS A 174 -10.14 29.95 -5.51
C LYS A 174 -9.65 30.67 -6.78
N PRO A 175 -8.35 30.91 -7.01
CA PRO A 175 -7.86 31.54 -8.26
C PRO A 175 -8.15 30.72 -9.52
N LEU A 176 -8.43 29.42 -9.38
CA LEU A 176 -8.88 28.58 -10.48
C LEU A 176 -10.36 28.79 -10.81
N GLU A 177 -11.12 29.54 -10.01
CA GLU A 177 -12.59 29.68 -10.10
C GLU A 177 -13.26 28.30 -10.11
N MET A 178 -12.89 27.49 -9.13
CA MET A 178 -13.34 26.11 -8.96
C MET A 178 -13.64 25.86 -7.48
N SER A 179 -14.53 24.92 -7.22
CA SER A 179 -14.79 24.39 -5.88
C SER A 179 -14.57 22.87 -5.88
N LEU A 180 -14.26 22.32 -4.71
CA LEU A 180 -14.16 20.89 -4.49
C LEU A 180 -15.11 20.48 -3.37
N ASP A 181 -16.01 19.56 -3.65
CA ASP A 181 -16.96 19.02 -2.67
C ASP A 181 -16.55 17.61 -2.25
N TYR A 182 -16.48 17.37 -0.94
CA TYR A 182 -16.06 16.08 -0.42
C TYR A 182 -17.02 14.94 -0.78
N LYS A 183 -18.34 15.16 -0.71
CA LYS A 183 -19.34 14.10 -0.93
C LYS A 183 -19.55 13.80 -2.40
N VAL A 184 -19.45 14.81 -3.25
CA VAL A 184 -19.71 14.70 -4.69
C VAL A 184 -18.44 14.37 -5.47
N ASP A 185 -17.33 15.04 -5.19
CA ASP A 185 -16.12 14.90 -5.99
C ASP A 185 -15.13 13.87 -5.41
N VAL A 186 -15.02 13.76 -4.08
CA VAL A 186 -13.97 12.96 -3.42
C VAL A 186 -14.45 11.57 -3.01
N LEU A 187 -15.50 11.49 -2.19
CA LEU A 187 -16.00 10.25 -1.60
C LEU A 187 -16.32 9.16 -2.65
N PRO A 188 -16.92 9.47 -3.82
CA PRO A 188 -17.24 8.46 -4.84
C PRO A 188 -16.03 7.87 -5.56
N LEU A 189 -14.83 8.44 -5.37
CA LEU A 189 -13.58 7.90 -5.92
C LEU A 189 -13.03 6.73 -5.09
N SER A 190 -13.59 6.49 -3.90
CA SER A 190 -13.20 5.43 -2.98
C SER A 190 -14.30 4.36 -2.84
N MET A 191 -13.94 3.20 -2.28
CA MET A 191 -14.91 2.20 -1.83
C MET A 191 -15.45 2.47 -0.41
N ALA A 192 -15.55 3.73 0.04
CA ALA A 192 -16.00 4.08 1.40
C ALA A 192 -17.38 3.51 1.78
N HIS A 193 -18.29 3.40 0.81
CA HIS A 193 -19.61 2.78 0.98
C HIS A 193 -19.56 1.28 1.31
N GLU A 194 -18.43 0.61 1.05
CA GLU A 194 -18.15 -0.77 1.42
C GLU A 194 -17.10 -0.87 2.55
N GLY A 195 -16.81 0.24 3.25
CA GLY A 195 -15.83 0.27 4.34
C GLY A 195 -14.40 0.60 3.92
N GLY A 196 -14.17 1.06 2.69
CA GLY A 196 -12.91 1.65 2.25
C GLY A 196 -12.55 2.95 3.02
N SER A 197 -11.31 3.39 2.88
CA SER A 197 -10.80 4.64 3.44
C SER A 197 -10.65 5.72 2.36
N VAL A 198 -10.78 6.98 2.78
CA VAL A 198 -10.50 8.15 1.94
C VAL A 198 -9.20 8.77 2.41
N THR A 199 -8.32 9.06 1.46
CA THR A 199 -6.98 9.59 1.69
C THR A 199 -6.82 10.95 1.01
N GLU A 200 -5.75 11.65 1.37
CA GLU A 200 -5.29 12.90 0.78
C GLU A 200 -5.11 12.76 -0.74
N ARG A 201 -4.75 11.56 -1.22
CA ARG A 201 -4.63 11.26 -2.65
C ARG A 201 -5.97 11.31 -3.37
N HIS A 202 -7.08 10.92 -2.75
CA HIS A 202 -8.41 11.05 -3.36
C HIS A 202 -8.81 12.52 -3.52
N ILE A 203 -8.51 13.35 -2.52
CA ILE A 203 -8.79 14.79 -2.55
C ILE A 203 -8.08 15.42 -3.76
N LEU A 204 -6.78 15.11 -3.92
CA LEU A 204 -6.00 15.62 -5.03
C LEU A 204 -6.34 14.99 -6.37
N PHE A 205 -6.76 13.72 -6.39
CA PHE A 205 -7.22 13.06 -7.62
C PHE A 205 -8.55 13.64 -8.10
N ALA A 206 -9.46 13.99 -7.18
CA ALA A 206 -10.68 14.72 -7.50
C ALA A 206 -10.35 16.09 -8.12
N LEU A 207 -9.41 16.84 -7.52
CA LEU A 207 -8.93 18.10 -8.09
C LEU A 207 -8.31 17.89 -9.49
N ALA A 208 -7.49 16.85 -9.68
CA ALA A 208 -6.89 16.51 -10.96
C ALA A 208 -7.97 16.27 -12.04
N LYS A 209 -9.01 15.49 -11.73
CA LYS A 209 -10.13 15.25 -12.65
C LYS A 209 -10.86 16.55 -13.01
N LYS A 210 -11.15 17.42 -12.03
CA LYS A 210 -11.83 18.70 -12.30
C LYS A 210 -10.97 19.65 -13.12
N LEU A 211 -9.65 19.67 -12.90
CA LEU A 211 -8.70 20.45 -13.70
C LEU A 211 -8.71 19.98 -15.17
N VAL A 212 -8.66 18.67 -15.40
CA VAL A 212 -8.77 18.09 -16.75
C VAL A 212 -10.10 18.46 -17.41
N THR A 213 -11.22 18.40 -16.68
CA THR A 213 -12.52 18.83 -17.21
C THR A 213 -12.55 20.32 -17.58
N LYS A 214 -11.94 21.20 -16.77
CA LYS A 214 -11.98 22.65 -16.99
C LYS A 214 -11.01 23.13 -18.06
N TYR A 215 -9.77 22.63 -18.06
CA TYR A 215 -8.68 23.15 -18.89
C TYR A 215 -8.29 22.23 -20.05
N GLY A 216 -8.81 21.00 -20.09
CA GLY A 216 -8.34 19.95 -21.00
C GLY A 216 -7.00 19.35 -20.57
N LYS A 217 -6.48 18.41 -21.36
CA LYS A 217 -5.11 17.88 -21.20
C LYS A 217 -4.11 18.77 -21.96
N GLY A 218 -2.85 18.80 -21.53
CA GLY A 218 -1.78 19.53 -22.23
C GLY A 218 -1.46 20.91 -21.66
N GLY A 219 -0.90 21.78 -22.51
CA GLY A 219 -0.27 23.04 -22.10
C GLY A 219 -1.18 24.01 -21.33
N SER A 220 -2.47 24.11 -21.68
CA SER A 220 -3.44 24.96 -20.97
C SER A 220 -3.55 24.61 -19.49
N LEU A 221 -3.60 23.31 -19.18
CA LEU A 221 -3.66 22.81 -17.81
C LEU A 221 -2.34 23.03 -17.08
N CYS A 222 -1.19 22.74 -17.71
CA CYS A 222 0.12 23.01 -17.11
C CYS A 222 0.26 24.50 -16.76
N ASN A 223 -0.14 25.39 -17.66
CA ASN A 223 -0.12 26.83 -17.43
C ASN A 223 -1.02 27.23 -16.25
N ALA A 224 -2.23 26.67 -16.14
CA ALA A 224 -3.10 26.92 -15.01
C ALA A 224 -2.48 26.45 -13.68
N VAL A 225 -1.87 25.26 -13.66
CA VAL A 225 -1.19 24.71 -12.47
C VAL A 225 -0.01 25.60 -12.06
N MET A 226 0.86 25.97 -12.99
CA MET A 226 2.02 26.82 -12.70
C MET A 226 1.61 28.23 -12.26
N GLN A 227 0.76 28.90 -13.06
CA GLN A 227 0.46 30.33 -12.87
C GLN A 227 -0.58 30.60 -11.79
N LYS A 228 -1.60 29.72 -11.65
CA LYS A 228 -2.70 29.96 -10.69
C LYS A 228 -2.52 29.25 -9.36
N LEU A 229 -1.80 28.13 -9.32
CA LEU A 229 -1.51 27.40 -8.07
C LEU A 229 -0.10 27.63 -7.54
N GLY A 230 0.81 28.16 -8.37
CA GLY A 230 2.21 28.38 -8.00
C GLY A 230 2.99 27.08 -7.82
N ILE A 231 2.66 26.05 -8.62
CA ILE A 231 3.29 24.73 -8.52
C ILE A 231 4.30 24.59 -9.66
N GLU A 232 5.54 24.29 -9.30
CA GLU A 232 6.58 23.97 -10.28
C GLU A 232 6.34 22.60 -10.91
N ILE A 233 6.54 22.53 -12.23
CA ILE A 233 6.44 21.29 -13.01
C ILE A 233 7.80 21.04 -13.64
N ASN A 234 8.44 19.93 -13.28
CA ASN A 234 9.73 19.57 -13.84
C ASN A 234 9.63 19.03 -15.27
N ALA A 235 10.77 18.84 -15.95
CA ALA A 235 10.81 18.42 -17.34
C ALA A 235 10.07 17.08 -17.61
N ARG A 236 10.23 16.09 -16.71
CA ARG A 236 9.58 14.78 -16.84
C ARG A 236 8.07 14.88 -16.65
N GLN A 237 7.62 15.63 -15.65
CA GLN A 237 6.20 15.88 -15.40
C GLN A 237 5.58 16.65 -16.57
N GLN A 238 6.28 17.65 -17.09
CA GLN A 238 5.84 18.42 -18.26
C GLN A 238 5.69 17.53 -19.49
N GLN A 239 6.63 16.60 -19.72
CA GLN A 239 6.53 15.63 -20.81
C GLN A 239 5.27 14.77 -20.68
N ASN A 240 5.04 14.18 -19.49
CA ASN A 240 3.87 13.34 -19.23
C ASN A 240 2.54 14.11 -19.35
N LEU A 241 2.50 15.38 -18.92
CA LEU A 241 1.31 16.22 -18.97
C LEU A 241 1.11 16.93 -20.32
N SER A 242 2.10 16.91 -21.22
CA SER A 242 1.94 17.42 -22.58
C SER A 242 1.34 16.36 -23.53
N ASP A 243 1.50 15.07 -23.21
CA ASP A 243 0.90 13.99 -23.97
C ASP A 243 -0.59 13.84 -23.66
N ILE A 244 -1.44 14.29 -24.59
CA ILE A 244 -2.90 14.22 -24.46
C ILE A 244 -3.44 12.78 -24.54
N GLN A 245 -2.68 11.84 -25.13
CA GLN A 245 -3.05 10.43 -25.25
C GLN A 245 -2.57 9.61 -24.06
N ASN A 246 -1.83 10.21 -23.12
CA ASN A 246 -1.37 9.55 -21.91
C ASN A 246 -2.55 8.94 -21.12
N PRO A 247 -2.58 7.59 -20.97
CA PRO A 247 -3.66 6.91 -20.25
C PRO A 247 -3.59 7.11 -18.72
N TYR A 248 -2.46 7.63 -18.20
CA TYR A 248 -2.21 7.83 -16.78
C TYR A 248 -2.22 9.32 -16.39
N TYR A 249 -2.74 10.19 -17.25
CA TYR A 249 -2.68 11.63 -17.12
C TYR A 249 -3.13 12.15 -15.75
N GLU A 250 -4.30 11.72 -15.26
CA GLU A 250 -4.81 12.17 -13.96
C GLU A 250 -3.95 11.70 -12.78
N TYR A 251 -3.29 10.54 -12.89
CA TYR A 251 -2.34 10.06 -11.87
C TYR A 251 -1.02 10.85 -11.91
N ASP A 252 -0.53 11.21 -13.10
CA ASP A 252 0.65 12.07 -13.24
C ASP A 252 0.38 13.48 -12.69
N LEU A 253 -0.80 14.03 -13.00
CA LEU A 253 -1.24 15.32 -12.47
C LEU A 253 -1.41 15.27 -10.95
N LEU A 254 -2.00 14.20 -10.41
CA LEU A 254 -2.05 13.97 -8.97
C LEU A 254 -0.64 14.03 -8.35
N GLY A 255 0.37 13.44 -9.01
CA GLY A 255 1.76 13.50 -8.54
C GLY A 255 2.28 14.94 -8.39
N VAL A 256 2.04 15.77 -9.40
CA VAL A 256 2.39 17.22 -9.40
C VAL A 256 1.64 17.97 -8.30
N LEU A 257 0.33 17.75 -8.19
CA LEU A 257 -0.49 18.41 -7.17
C LEU A 257 -0.07 17.98 -5.76
N LYS A 258 0.33 16.72 -5.57
CA LYS A 258 0.80 16.22 -4.28
C LYS A 258 2.07 16.94 -3.82
N SER A 259 3.07 17.06 -4.69
CA SER A 259 4.33 17.74 -4.35
C SER A 259 4.15 19.24 -4.09
N GLY A 260 3.21 19.88 -4.79
CA GLY A 260 2.98 21.33 -4.66
C GLY A 260 1.98 21.76 -3.60
N LEU A 261 1.03 20.89 -3.19
CA LEU A 261 -0.11 21.31 -2.37
C LEU A 261 -0.26 20.60 -1.04
N VAL A 262 0.24 19.36 -0.84
CA VAL A 262 -0.05 18.59 0.38
C VAL A 262 0.23 19.41 1.64
N GLU A 263 1.43 19.96 1.79
CA GLU A 263 1.82 20.76 2.95
C GLU A 263 0.90 21.96 3.20
N ARG A 264 0.28 22.51 2.15
CA ARG A 264 -0.58 23.71 2.23
C ARG A 264 -1.97 23.40 2.76
N PHE A 265 -2.55 22.24 2.44
CA PHE A 265 -3.91 21.88 2.88
C PHE A 265 -3.94 20.77 3.94
N TYR A 266 -2.82 20.10 4.21
CA TYR A 266 -2.75 19.07 5.23
C TYR A 266 -3.18 19.63 6.60
N ILE A 267 -3.91 18.81 7.33
CA ILE A 267 -4.29 19.00 8.73
C ILE A 267 -3.76 17.78 9.45
N ASN A 268 -3.09 17.98 10.58
CA ASN A 268 -2.49 16.90 11.35
C ASN A 268 -3.54 15.86 11.76
N ALA A 269 -3.22 14.59 11.55
CA ALA A 269 -3.96 13.45 12.06
C ALA A 269 -3.73 13.33 13.58
N VAL A 270 -4.81 13.19 14.34
CA VAL A 270 -4.77 13.11 15.81
C VAL A 270 -5.70 12.01 16.30
N THR A 271 -7.01 12.24 16.30
CA THR A 271 -8.01 11.30 16.85
C THR A 271 -8.15 10.00 16.06
N GLU A 272 -7.68 9.98 14.81
CA GLU A 272 -7.62 8.80 13.96
C GLU A 272 -6.36 7.95 14.14
N CYS A 273 -5.41 8.40 14.97
CA CYS A 273 -4.13 7.73 15.21
C CYS A 273 -4.14 7.12 16.62
N PRO A 274 -4.33 5.78 16.77
CA PRO A 274 -4.28 5.16 18.07
C PRO A 274 -2.85 5.20 18.64
N PRO A 275 -2.69 5.24 19.98
CA PRO A 275 -1.39 5.07 20.62
C PRO A 275 -0.71 3.75 20.20
N VAL A 276 0.61 3.79 20.00
CA VAL A 276 1.37 2.63 19.52
C VAL A 276 1.24 1.38 20.40
N THR A 277 1.12 1.53 21.71
CA THR A 277 0.93 0.41 22.63
C THR A 277 -0.44 -0.24 22.46
N GLU A 278 -1.49 0.54 22.18
CA GLU A 278 -2.82 0.02 21.88
C GLU A 278 -2.84 -0.70 20.53
N PHE A 279 -2.18 -0.12 19.52
CA PHE A 279 -2.00 -0.74 18.21
C PHE A 279 -1.33 -2.11 18.36
N VAL A 280 -0.12 -2.19 18.92
CA VAL A 280 0.62 -3.47 19.02
C VAL A 280 -0.16 -4.51 19.83
N ARG A 281 -0.80 -4.10 20.93
CA ARG A 281 -1.64 -4.99 21.75
C ARG A 281 -2.80 -5.56 20.95
N PHE A 282 -3.53 -4.71 20.21
CA PHE A 282 -4.65 -5.16 19.39
C PHE A 282 -4.19 -6.13 18.29
N ILE A 283 -3.14 -5.79 17.54
CA ILE A 283 -2.62 -6.64 16.45
C ILE A 283 -2.11 -7.98 16.98
N SER A 284 -1.42 -7.98 18.12
CA SER A 284 -0.97 -9.22 18.75
C SER A 284 -2.15 -10.10 19.16
N SER A 285 -3.26 -9.51 19.64
CA SER A 285 -4.47 -10.25 20.01
C SER A 285 -5.20 -10.92 18.84
N THR A 286 -5.00 -10.43 17.61
CA THR A 286 -5.53 -11.07 16.40
C THR A 286 -4.62 -12.19 15.90
N GLY A 287 -3.42 -12.35 16.48
CA GLY A 287 -2.40 -13.25 15.98
C GLY A 287 -1.76 -12.77 14.69
N SER A 288 -1.89 -11.48 14.37
CA SER A 288 -1.28 -10.84 13.19
C SER A 288 0.12 -10.31 13.53
N ILE A 289 0.88 -9.90 12.52
CA ILE A 289 2.27 -9.45 12.67
C ILE A 289 2.32 -7.92 12.62
N PRO A 290 2.53 -7.22 13.76
CA PRO A 290 2.77 -5.78 13.75
C PRO A 290 4.15 -5.49 13.16
N ALA A 291 4.18 -4.68 12.11
CA ALA A 291 5.38 -4.34 11.37
C ALA A 291 5.59 -2.82 11.32
N TYR A 292 6.80 -2.37 11.62
CA TYR A 292 7.20 -0.99 11.39
C TYR A 292 7.55 -0.80 9.91
N ALA A 293 7.01 0.23 9.25
CA ALA A 293 7.27 0.48 7.83
C ALA A 293 8.47 1.40 7.64
N TYR A 294 9.67 0.85 7.46
CA TYR A 294 10.87 1.68 7.27
C TYR A 294 10.81 2.47 5.96
N LEU A 295 11.04 3.79 6.06
CA LEU A 295 11.08 4.68 4.90
C LEU A 295 12.51 5.05 4.50
N GLY A 296 13.34 5.47 5.45
CA GLY A 296 14.73 5.88 5.23
C GLY A 296 14.87 7.30 4.65
N ASP A 297 16.04 7.91 4.83
CA ASP A 297 16.35 9.25 4.32
C ASP A 297 16.26 9.30 2.79
N VAL A 298 15.77 10.43 2.28
CA VAL A 298 15.82 10.74 0.85
C VAL A 298 16.92 11.76 0.64
N ARG A 299 18.11 11.33 0.17
CA ARG A 299 19.30 12.19 0.04
C ARG A 299 19.48 12.77 -1.36
N GLU A 300 19.23 12.00 -2.41
CA GLU A 300 19.25 12.48 -3.80
C GLU A 300 18.18 11.75 -4.64
N SER A 301 17.36 12.54 -5.35
CA SER A 301 16.57 12.01 -6.45
C SER A 301 17.48 11.88 -7.67
N VAL A 302 17.55 10.69 -8.27
CA VAL A 302 18.20 10.47 -9.59
C VAL A 302 17.63 11.40 -10.68
N THR A 303 16.49 12.06 -10.42
CA THR A 303 15.87 13.07 -11.31
C THR A 303 15.93 14.52 -10.79
N GLY A 304 16.56 14.80 -9.65
CA GLY A 304 16.69 16.16 -9.09
C GLY A 304 15.43 16.73 -8.40
N ASP A 305 14.35 15.96 -8.31
CA ASP A 305 13.00 16.47 -8.00
C ASP A 305 12.50 16.32 -6.55
N LYS A 306 13.28 15.72 -5.64
CA LYS A 306 12.84 15.54 -4.23
C LYS A 306 13.70 16.38 -3.31
N LYS A 307 13.05 17.21 -2.47
CA LYS A 307 13.70 17.85 -1.32
C LYS A 307 14.37 16.76 -0.48
N SER A 308 15.63 16.99 -0.11
CA SER A 308 16.31 16.13 0.86
C SER A 308 15.49 16.11 2.15
N LEU A 309 15.12 14.93 2.60
CA LEU A 309 14.32 14.73 3.80
C LEU A 309 14.95 13.64 4.64
N SER A 310 15.28 14.00 5.88
CA SER A 310 15.76 13.08 6.88
C SER A 310 14.61 12.46 7.65
N PHE A 311 14.70 11.14 7.83
CA PHE A 311 13.78 10.30 8.54
C PHE A 311 14.57 9.48 9.57
N GLU A 312 14.53 8.15 9.51
CA GLU A 312 15.00 7.30 10.59
C GLU A 312 16.50 7.00 10.59
N ASP A 313 17.21 7.24 9.48
CA ASP A 313 18.59 6.77 9.30
C ASP A 313 19.56 7.36 10.34
N GLY A 314 19.31 8.59 10.78
CA GLY A 314 20.12 9.27 11.79
C GLY A 314 19.95 8.70 13.20
N TYR A 315 18.99 7.81 13.45
CA TYR A 315 18.68 7.27 14.78
C TYR A 315 18.16 5.83 14.75
N LEU A 316 18.59 5.00 13.78
CA LEU A 316 18.15 3.60 13.64
C LEU A 316 18.31 2.79 14.94
N GLN A 317 19.39 2.98 15.69
CA GLN A 317 19.57 2.25 16.95
C GLN A 317 18.41 2.52 17.93
N GLU A 318 18.09 3.79 18.17
CA GLU A 318 16.99 4.18 19.06
C GLU A 318 15.63 3.71 18.52
N LEU A 319 15.40 3.87 17.20
CA LEU A 319 14.19 3.36 16.56
C LEU A 319 13.98 1.88 16.87
N PHE A 320 15.01 1.06 16.65
CA PHE A 320 14.92 -0.38 16.81
C PHE A 320 14.76 -0.81 18.27
N GLU A 321 15.42 -0.11 19.21
CA GLU A 321 15.21 -0.30 20.65
C GLU A 321 13.75 -0.03 21.03
N VAL A 322 13.17 1.07 20.52
CA VAL A 322 11.78 1.45 20.77
C VAL A 322 10.80 0.44 20.18
N ILE A 323 10.88 0.11 18.88
CA ILE A 323 9.91 -0.81 18.27
C ILE A 323 10.01 -2.23 18.85
N ASN A 324 11.22 -2.69 19.18
CA ASN A 324 11.40 -3.98 19.86
C ASN A 324 10.78 -3.95 21.26
N GLY A 325 11.04 -2.90 22.05
CA GLY A 325 10.46 -2.73 23.39
C GLY A 325 8.92 -2.61 23.38
N LEU A 326 8.36 -2.05 22.31
CA LEU A 326 6.90 -1.96 22.11
C LEU A 326 6.26 -3.29 21.69
N GLY A 327 7.06 -4.28 21.25
CA GLY A 327 6.58 -5.60 20.85
C GLY A 327 6.28 -5.74 19.35
N PHE A 328 6.83 -4.88 18.49
CA PHE A 328 6.83 -5.15 17.05
C PHE A 328 7.54 -6.46 16.75
N LYS A 329 7.10 -7.15 15.69
CA LYS A 329 7.62 -8.47 15.30
C LYS A 329 8.33 -8.43 13.95
N ALA A 330 8.17 -7.35 13.22
CA ALA A 330 8.71 -7.20 11.88
C ALA A 330 9.07 -5.76 11.55
N VAL A 331 9.92 -5.61 10.54
CA VAL A 331 10.12 -4.38 9.79
C VAL A 331 9.77 -4.67 8.33
N THR A 332 8.94 -3.83 7.74
CA THR A 332 8.58 -3.88 6.33
C THR A 332 9.21 -2.70 5.59
N TYR A 333 9.67 -2.91 4.37
CA TYR A 333 10.26 -1.86 3.54
C TYR A 333 10.07 -2.13 2.06
N MET A 334 10.24 -1.08 1.25
CA MET A 334 10.20 -1.16 -0.21
C MET A 334 11.61 -1.07 -0.77
N PRO A 335 12.27 -2.19 -1.12
CA PRO A 335 13.68 -2.17 -1.53
C PRO A 335 13.97 -1.20 -2.67
N SER A 336 13.03 -1.01 -3.60
CA SER A 336 13.15 -0.06 -4.72
C SER A 336 13.27 1.42 -4.30
N ARG A 337 13.02 1.76 -3.04
CA ARG A 337 13.06 3.14 -2.52
C ARG A 337 14.31 3.45 -1.72
N ASN A 338 15.14 2.45 -1.41
CA ASN A 338 16.26 2.58 -0.50
C ASN A 338 17.57 2.23 -1.19
N SER A 339 18.67 2.83 -0.75
CA SER A 339 20.00 2.40 -1.16
C SER A 339 20.35 1.04 -0.55
N THR A 340 21.27 0.32 -1.17
CA THR A 340 21.80 -0.94 -0.61
C THR A 340 22.35 -0.75 0.80
N ASP A 341 23.05 0.35 1.08
CA ASP A 341 23.60 0.64 2.42
C ASP A 341 22.52 0.85 3.48
N GLN A 342 21.43 1.53 3.13
CA GLN A 342 20.25 1.68 4.00
C GLN A 342 19.68 0.30 4.33
N LEU A 343 19.45 -0.52 3.29
CA LEU A 343 18.87 -1.85 3.46
C LEU A 343 19.77 -2.77 4.29
N LEU A 344 21.08 -2.81 4.03
CA LEU A 344 22.02 -3.61 4.83
C LEU A 344 22.07 -3.17 6.30
N SER A 345 21.96 -1.86 6.55
CA SER A 345 21.90 -1.32 7.91
C SER A 345 20.63 -1.78 8.64
N VAL A 346 19.47 -1.69 7.99
CA VAL A 346 18.18 -2.18 8.51
C VAL A 346 18.24 -3.68 8.78
N LYS A 347 18.77 -4.48 7.86
CA LYS A 347 18.92 -5.94 8.02
C LYS A 347 19.73 -6.30 9.26
N LYS A 348 20.88 -5.65 9.48
CA LYS A 348 21.71 -5.86 10.68
C LYS A 348 20.92 -5.62 11.97
N PHE A 349 20.05 -4.62 12.00
CA PHE A 349 19.21 -4.36 13.16
C PHE A 349 18.06 -5.37 13.28
N CYS A 350 17.44 -5.80 12.19
CA CYS A 350 16.45 -6.88 12.20
C CYS A 350 17.04 -8.17 12.79
N GLU A 351 18.25 -8.55 12.38
CA GLU A 351 18.97 -9.69 12.94
C GLU A 351 19.23 -9.51 14.45
N LYS A 352 19.77 -8.35 14.86
CA LYS A 352 20.07 -8.04 16.27
C LYS A 352 18.84 -8.17 17.18
N TYR A 353 17.69 -7.71 16.73
CA TYR A 353 16.45 -7.71 17.52
C TYR A 353 15.49 -8.86 17.17
N ALA A 354 15.92 -9.83 16.35
CA ALA A 354 15.11 -10.94 15.87
C ALA A 354 13.75 -10.50 15.26
N LEU A 355 13.76 -9.40 14.50
CA LEU A 355 12.61 -8.90 13.77
C LEU A 355 12.55 -9.51 12.37
N LEU A 356 11.35 -9.92 11.96
CA LEU A 356 11.10 -10.44 10.62
C LEU A 356 11.24 -9.34 9.56
N GLU A 357 11.91 -9.61 8.46
CA GLU A 357 12.05 -8.68 7.33
C GLU A 357 10.97 -8.93 6.27
N ILE A 358 10.19 -7.91 5.92
CA ILE A 358 9.09 -8.06 4.95
C ILE A 358 9.31 -7.08 3.80
N SER A 359 9.11 -7.54 2.56
CA SER A 359 9.17 -6.67 1.38
C SER A 359 7.80 -6.45 0.75
N GLY A 360 7.61 -5.26 0.17
CA GLY A 360 6.51 -4.94 -0.72
C GLY A 360 6.75 -3.60 -1.41
N GLU A 361 6.00 -3.26 -2.46
CA GLU A 361 6.34 -2.11 -3.32
C GLU A 361 5.42 -0.87 -3.14
N ASP A 362 4.43 -0.95 -2.24
CA ASP A 362 3.44 0.11 -1.99
C ASP A 362 2.82 0.57 -3.31
N ILE A 363 2.18 -0.38 -3.99
CA ILE A 363 1.56 -0.17 -5.30
C ILE A 363 0.30 0.68 -5.13
N ASN A 364 0.34 1.93 -5.60
CA ASN A 364 -0.77 2.89 -5.55
C ASN A 364 -0.91 3.74 -6.83
N SER A 365 -0.09 3.48 -7.85
CA SER A 365 -0.05 4.20 -9.13
C SER A 365 0.09 3.23 -10.31
N PRO A 366 -0.52 3.51 -11.46
CA PRO A 366 -0.45 2.62 -12.63
C PRO A 366 0.95 2.54 -13.25
N ARG A 367 1.86 3.47 -12.91
CA ARG A 367 3.25 3.47 -13.38
C ARG A 367 4.20 2.64 -12.51
N GLN A 368 3.76 2.15 -11.36
CA GLN A 368 4.63 1.36 -10.48
C GLN A 368 4.74 -0.08 -10.98
N SER A 369 5.96 -0.61 -10.95
CA SER A 369 6.21 -2.02 -11.20
C SER A 369 5.71 -2.85 -10.02
N PHE A 370 5.03 -3.96 -10.31
CA PHE A 370 4.71 -4.98 -9.30
C PHE A 370 5.93 -5.81 -8.91
N ILE A 371 6.95 -5.84 -9.78
CA ILE A 371 8.20 -6.58 -9.62
C ILE A 371 9.25 -5.73 -8.92
N CYS A 372 9.82 -6.28 -7.86
CA CYS A 372 10.98 -5.73 -7.17
C CYS A 372 12.25 -6.43 -7.66
N GLU A 373 13.03 -5.76 -8.51
CA GLU A 373 14.24 -6.36 -9.11
C GLU A 373 15.33 -6.69 -8.07
N HIS A 374 15.37 -5.99 -6.93
CA HIS A 374 16.30 -6.27 -5.82
C HIS A 374 16.14 -7.70 -5.27
N LEU A 375 14.98 -8.34 -5.45
CA LEU A 375 14.77 -9.73 -5.02
C LEU A 375 15.61 -10.75 -5.80
N ARG A 376 16.22 -10.35 -6.94
CA ARG A 376 17.20 -11.19 -7.65
C ARG A 376 18.54 -11.27 -6.91
N GLU A 377 18.85 -10.29 -6.09
CA GLU A 377 20.12 -10.22 -5.39
C GLU A 377 20.14 -11.18 -4.19
N ASN A 378 21.23 -11.92 -4.03
CA ASN A 378 21.36 -12.91 -2.97
C ASN A 378 21.11 -12.33 -1.57
N ALA A 379 21.48 -11.06 -1.33
CA ALA A 379 21.29 -10.38 -0.05
C ALA A 379 19.81 -10.18 0.34
N PHE A 380 18.88 -10.28 -0.62
CA PHE A 380 17.45 -10.02 -0.42
C PHE A 380 16.56 -11.23 -0.70
N ARG A 381 17.13 -12.40 -1.06
CA ARG A 381 16.36 -13.64 -1.28
C ARG A 381 15.61 -14.10 -0.03
N ASN A 382 16.08 -13.75 1.17
CA ASN A 382 15.38 -14.06 2.43
C ASN A 382 13.95 -13.47 2.50
N LEU A 383 13.68 -12.40 1.74
CA LEU A 383 12.37 -11.75 1.68
C LEU A 383 11.33 -12.62 0.95
N ILE A 384 11.77 -13.45 0.00
CA ILE A 384 10.91 -14.44 -0.69
C ILE A 384 10.47 -15.51 0.32
N ASP A 385 11.42 -16.07 1.06
CA ASP A 385 11.15 -17.10 2.07
C ASP A 385 10.24 -16.59 3.18
N THR A 386 10.50 -15.37 3.64
CA THR A 386 9.67 -14.69 4.63
C THR A 386 8.24 -14.49 4.13
N THR A 387 8.06 -14.12 2.87
CA THR A 387 6.72 -13.98 2.27
C THR A 387 5.94 -15.28 2.32
N TRP A 388 6.57 -16.39 1.91
CA TRP A 388 5.93 -17.71 2.01
C TRP A 388 5.64 -18.11 3.45
N ALA A 389 6.52 -17.75 4.39
CA ALA A 389 6.28 -17.97 5.81
C ALA A 389 5.07 -17.18 6.34
N ILE A 390 4.87 -15.93 5.90
CA ILE A 390 3.69 -15.14 6.26
C ILE A 390 2.41 -15.79 5.71
N ILE A 391 2.43 -16.28 4.48
CA ILE A 391 1.29 -17.00 3.89
C ILE A 391 1.00 -18.30 4.65
N GLY A 392 2.04 -19.05 5.02
CA GLY A 392 1.90 -20.24 5.84
C GLY A 392 1.32 -19.93 7.22
N HIS A 393 1.81 -18.85 7.84
CA HIS A 393 1.31 -18.35 9.11
C HIS A 393 -0.18 -18.02 9.04
N GLU A 394 -0.59 -17.24 8.03
CA GLU A 394 -1.96 -16.80 7.85
C GLU A 394 -2.90 -18.01 7.71
N ARG A 395 -2.49 -19.04 6.96
CA ARG A 395 -3.26 -20.28 6.78
C ARG A 395 -3.39 -21.07 8.07
N GLU A 396 -2.31 -21.26 8.81
CA GLU A 396 -2.34 -22.03 10.05
C GLU A 396 -3.06 -21.30 11.17
N ALA A 397 -2.78 -20.00 11.36
CA ALA A 397 -3.45 -19.19 12.37
C ALA A 397 -4.95 -19.01 12.09
N THR A 398 -5.36 -19.09 10.81
CA THR A 398 -6.79 -19.12 10.43
C THR A 398 -7.47 -20.41 10.90
N LYS A 399 -6.78 -21.56 10.85
CA LYS A 399 -7.32 -22.85 11.32
C LYS A 399 -7.27 -22.96 12.84
N ASN A 400 -6.11 -22.65 13.42
CA ASN A 400 -5.86 -22.71 14.85
C ASN A 400 -4.96 -21.53 15.28
N PRO A 401 -5.51 -20.53 16.00
CA PRO A 401 -4.73 -19.37 16.45
C PRO A 401 -3.50 -19.71 17.28
N ARG A 402 -3.48 -20.87 17.95
CA ARG A 402 -2.33 -21.33 18.76
C ARG A 402 -1.15 -21.83 17.91
N MET A 403 -1.31 -21.93 16.60
CA MET A 403 -0.27 -22.37 15.67
C MET A 403 0.26 -21.22 14.80
N GLY A 404 -0.02 -19.97 15.18
CA GLY A 404 0.55 -18.80 14.49
C GLY A 404 2.07 -18.69 14.66
N PHE A 405 2.72 -17.94 13.79
CA PHE A 405 4.19 -17.80 13.71
C PHE A 405 4.82 -17.32 15.03
N PHE A 406 4.18 -16.33 15.67
CA PHE A 406 4.58 -15.76 16.95
C PHE A 406 3.68 -16.23 18.11
N SER A 407 2.99 -17.36 17.95
CA SER A 407 2.21 -17.92 19.05
C SER A 407 3.13 -18.56 20.10
N PRO A 408 2.77 -18.55 21.39
CA PRO A 408 3.60 -19.16 22.43
C PRO A 408 3.92 -20.64 22.17
N GLU A 409 2.99 -21.38 21.57
CA GLU A 409 3.17 -22.80 21.21
C GLU A 409 4.26 -22.98 20.15
N THR A 410 4.18 -22.18 19.08
CA THR A 410 5.17 -22.18 17.99
C THR A 410 6.54 -21.71 18.48
N GLU A 411 6.61 -20.68 19.32
CA GLU A 411 7.88 -20.16 19.84
C GLU A 411 8.57 -21.16 20.78
N ARG A 412 7.82 -21.94 21.55
CA ARG A 412 8.40 -23.05 22.34
C ARG A 412 8.92 -24.17 21.45
N ARG A 413 8.19 -24.49 20.37
CA ARG A 413 8.55 -25.58 19.47
C ARG A 413 9.73 -25.23 18.55
N PHE A 414 9.78 -23.98 18.10
CA PHE A 414 10.77 -23.45 17.15
C PHE A 414 11.27 -22.10 17.67
N PRO A 415 12.22 -22.08 18.63
CA PRO A 415 12.67 -20.82 19.24
C PRO A 415 13.37 -19.91 18.21
N GLY A 416 14.12 -20.49 17.27
CA GLY A 416 14.85 -19.76 16.25
C GLY A 416 13.94 -19.15 15.19
N LEU A 417 14.20 -17.88 14.83
CA LEU A 417 13.43 -17.21 13.77
C LEU A 417 13.60 -17.91 12.41
N ALA A 418 14.83 -18.31 12.06
CA ALA A 418 15.11 -18.99 10.79
C ALA A 418 14.37 -20.34 10.66
N GLU A 419 14.34 -21.15 11.73
CA GLU A 419 13.63 -22.42 11.75
C GLU A 419 12.11 -22.21 11.59
N ARG A 420 11.55 -21.18 12.24
CA ARG A 420 10.15 -20.79 12.05
C ARG A 420 9.86 -20.38 10.61
N ILE A 421 10.70 -19.54 10.00
CA ILE A 421 10.55 -19.12 8.60
C ILE A 421 10.48 -20.36 7.71
N GLU A 422 11.41 -21.30 7.86
CA GLU A 422 11.44 -22.49 7.02
C GLU A 422 10.20 -23.38 7.23
N TYR A 423 9.78 -23.58 8.48
CA TYR A 423 8.58 -24.36 8.78
C TYR A 423 7.31 -23.77 8.12
N PHE A 424 7.07 -22.46 8.30
CA PHE A 424 5.88 -21.84 7.72
C PHE A 424 5.99 -21.64 6.21
N LYS A 425 7.18 -21.43 5.65
CA LYS A 425 7.41 -21.37 4.20
C LYS A 425 6.91 -22.64 3.53
N HIS A 426 7.27 -23.81 4.06
CA HIS A 426 6.77 -25.10 3.56
C HIS A 426 5.24 -25.19 3.57
N ILE A 427 4.57 -24.58 4.55
CA ILE A 427 3.11 -24.55 4.62
C ILE A 427 2.54 -23.56 3.60
N GLY A 428 3.17 -22.40 3.43
CA GLY A 428 2.78 -21.39 2.45
C GLY A 428 2.87 -21.89 1.01
N MET A 429 3.89 -22.68 0.70
CA MET A 429 4.11 -23.22 -0.65
C MET A 429 3.20 -24.40 -1.01
N LYS A 430 2.57 -25.07 -0.04
CA LYS A 430 1.58 -26.13 -0.32
C LYS A 430 0.34 -25.51 -0.98
N ARG A 431 -0.12 -26.07 -2.09
CA ARG A 431 -1.31 -25.55 -2.80
C ARG A 431 -2.60 -26.05 -2.19
#